data_AF-A0A9P5WVD7-F1
#
_entry.id   AF-A0A9P5WVD7-F1
#
_cell.length_a   1.000
_cell.length_b   1.000
_cell.length_c   1.000
_cell.angle_alpha   90.00
_cell.angle_beta   90.00
_cell.angle_gamma   90.00
#
_symmetry.space_group_name_H-M   'P 1'
#
loop_
_entity.id
_entity.type
_entity.pdbx_description
1 polymer ?
#
loop_
_entity_poly.entity_id
_entity_poly.type
_entity_poly.pdbx_seq_one_letter_code
_entity_poly.pdbx_strand_id
1 'polypeptide(L)'
;MWCNNCCLCFPVRGGGMWLAGLVIVINAAGGILLFIWGHYFFNSTLALLFGGFSAVQAVTAGLAFLGMCNWSYMLTRIFVFIEWLVMFLSIARIGVMAYELQSNKDQISAECYGAVDSTGYSPQGTAAAFYCNTPINTFIKIFIAGLVIDFLINLYLYFVAWRYYVRMRLYPFHKGLALNYEQGLYEI
;
A
#
# COMPACT_ATOMS: atom_id res chain seq x y z
N MET A 1 -8.11 17.57 -27.09
CA MET A 1 -8.69 16.21 -26.97
C MET A 1 -7.75 15.39 -26.10
N TRP A 2 -8.03 15.28 -24.80
CA TRP A 2 -7.27 14.40 -23.93
C TRP A 2 -7.75 12.98 -24.19
N CYS A 3 -6.84 12.10 -24.56
CA CYS A 3 -7.11 10.71 -24.92
C CYS A 3 -7.85 9.98 -23.78
N ASN A 4 -9.09 9.53 -24.06
CA ASN A 4 -10.01 8.93 -23.08
C ASN A 4 -9.46 7.68 -22.38
N ASN A 5 -8.43 7.04 -22.95
CA ASN A 5 -7.75 5.85 -22.43
C ASN A 5 -6.24 5.98 -22.21
N CYS A 6 -5.62 7.15 -22.42
CA CYS A 6 -4.17 7.24 -22.26
C CYS A 6 -3.78 7.06 -20.77
N CYS A 7 -2.82 6.16 -20.53
CA CYS A 7 -2.31 5.70 -19.23
C CYS A 7 -3.29 4.91 -18.34
N LEU A 8 -4.43 4.42 -18.85
CA LEU A 8 -5.30 3.49 -18.13
C LEU A 8 -5.00 2.05 -18.58
N CYS A 9 -4.33 1.27 -17.73
CA CYS A 9 -4.26 -0.19 -17.92
C CYS A 9 -5.60 -0.88 -17.62
N PHE A 10 -6.50 -0.23 -16.86
CA PHE A 10 -7.78 -0.81 -16.43
C PHE A 10 -8.94 0.17 -16.63
N PRO A 11 -10.19 -0.32 -16.82
CA PRO A 11 -11.37 0.53 -16.89
C PRO A 11 -11.54 1.35 -15.60
N VAL A 12 -11.84 2.64 -15.72
CA VAL A 12 -11.75 3.63 -14.62
C VAL A 12 -12.49 3.19 -13.36
N ARG A 13 -13.67 2.58 -13.49
CA ARG A 13 -14.48 2.15 -12.34
C ARG A 13 -14.13 0.73 -11.90
N GLY A 14 -14.44 -0.27 -12.73
CA GLY A 14 -14.25 -1.68 -12.36
C GLY A 14 -12.78 -2.03 -12.08
N GLY A 15 -11.87 -1.45 -12.87
CA GLY A 15 -10.42 -1.56 -12.68
C GLY A 15 -9.92 -0.86 -11.42
N GLY A 16 -10.42 0.36 -11.16
CA GLY A 16 -10.10 1.09 -9.93
C GLY A 16 -10.57 0.36 -8.68
N MET A 17 -11.77 -0.23 -8.71
CA MET A 17 -12.29 -1.05 -7.61
C MET A 17 -11.42 -2.28 -7.34
N TRP A 18 -11.03 -3.00 -8.40
CA TRP A 18 -10.19 -4.19 -8.26
C TRP A 18 -8.82 -3.84 -7.70
N LEU A 19 -8.24 -2.73 -8.17
CA LEU A 19 -6.96 -2.25 -7.70
C LEU A 19 -6.99 -1.76 -6.25
N ALA A 20 -8.06 -1.06 -5.85
CA ALA A 20 -8.28 -0.69 -4.46
C ALA A 20 -8.40 -1.95 -3.57
N GLY A 21 -9.12 -2.98 -4.03
CA GLY A 21 -9.19 -4.27 -3.34
C GLY A 21 -7.83 -4.94 -3.17
N LEU A 22 -7.00 -4.94 -4.22
CA LEU A 22 -5.64 -5.48 -4.17
C LEU A 22 -4.77 -4.72 -3.15
N VAL A 23 -4.82 -3.39 -3.16
CA VAL A 23 -4.08 -2.54 -2.21
C VAL A 23 -4.50 -2.80 -0.77
N ILE A 24 -5.81 -3.00 -0.51
CA ILE A 24 -6.31 -3.38 0.82
C ILE A 24 -5.67 -4.70 1.27
N VAL A 25 -5.67 -5.72 0.40
CA VAL A 25 -5.14 -7.05 0.74
C VAL A 25 -3.64 -7.00 1.00
N ILE A 26 -2.86 -6.34 0.14
CA ILE A 26 -1.41 -6.22 0.29
C ILE A 26 -1.06 -5.48 1.59
N ASN A 27 -1.71 -4.35 1.86
CA ASN A 27 -1.42 -3.56 3.06
C ASN A 27 -1.92 -4.22 4.35
N ALA A 28 -3.05 -4.92 4.31
CA ALA A 28 -3.53 -5.70 5.44
C ALA A 28 -2.57 -6.87 5.75
N ALA A 29 -2.17 -7.63 4.73
CA ALA A 29 -1.22 -8.73 4.90
C ALA A 29 0.14 -8.22 5.41
N GLY A 30 0.67 -7.15 4.80
CA GLY A 30 1.91 -6.52 5.23
C GLY A 30 1.83 -5.97 6.66
N GLY A 31 0.71 -5.35 7.04
CA GLY A 31 0.46 -4.88 8.40
C GLY A 31 0.44 -6.01 9.42
N ILE A 32 -0.29 -7.10 9.15
CA ILE A 32 -0.36 -8.27 10.03
C ILE A 32 1.02 -8.91 10.21
N LEU A 33 1.79 -9.05 9.13
CA LEU A 33 3.16 -9.56 9.19
C LEU A 33 4.05 -8.67 10.06
N LEU A 34 3.97 -7.35 9.91
CA LEU A 34 4.73 -6.41 10.74
C LEU A 34 4.32 -6.45 12.22
N PHE A 35 3.05 -6.71 12.54
CA PHE A 35 2.63 -6.84 13.94
C PHE A 35 3.09 -8.14 14.60
N ILE A 36 3.14 -9.25 13.86
CA ILE A 36 3.53 -10.55 14.43
C ILE A 36 5.06 -10.72 14.40
N TRP A 37 5.77 -10.15 13.42
CA TRP A 37 7.19 -10.41 13.17
C TRP A 37 8.07 -9.17 13.25
N GLY A 38 7.48 -7.98 13.36
CA GLY A 38 8.23 -6.72 13.30
C GLY A 38 9.21 -6.57 14.45
N HIS A 39 8.99 -7.20 15.60
CA HIS A 39 9.91 -7.19 16.74
C HIS A 39 11.23 -7.91 16.46
N TYR A 40 11.27 -8.82 15.49
CA TYR A 40 12.52 -9.48 15.07
C TYR A 40 13.37 -8.60 14.14
N PHE A 41 12.75 -7.65 13.43
CA PHE A 41 13.43 -6.84 12.42
C PHE A 41 13.68 -5.39 12.89
N PHE A 42 12.86 -4.89 13.80
CA PHE A 42 12.86 -3.51 14.25
C PHE A 42 12.66 -3.42 15.75
N ASN A 43 13.05 -2.28 16.32
CA ASN A 43 12.66 -1.94 17.69
C ASN A 43 11.12 -1.98 17.83
N SER A 44 10.61 -2.47 18.95
CA SER A 44 9.18 -2.75 19.17
C SER A 44 8.27 -1.54 18.89
N THR A 45 8.73 -0.34 19.23
CA THR A 45 8.02 0.92 18.96
C THR A 45 7.97 1.27 17.47
N LEU A 46 9.06 1.02 16.73
CA LEU A 46 9.15 1.29 15.29
C LEU A 46 8.31 0.27 14.49
N ALA A 47 8.35 -1.00 14.88
CA ALA A 47 7.50 -2.04 14.29
C ALA A 47 6.01 -1.68 14.38
N LEU A 48 5.56 -1.16 15.53
CA LEU A 48 4.18 -0.74 15.74
C LEU A 48 3.81 0.47 14.85
N LEU A 49 4.69 1.46 14.72
CA LEU A 49 4.47 2.61 13.83
C LEU A 49 4.34 2.19 12.37
N PHE A 50 5.18 1.26 11.92
CA PHE A 50 5.16 0.71 10.57
C PHE A 50 3.92 -0.16 10.27
N GLY A 51 3.50 -0.98 11.23
CA GLY A 51 2.25 -1.73 11.15
C GLY A 51 1.03 -0.80 11.10
N GLY A 52 1.02 0.23 11.97
CA GLY A 52 -0.02 1.26 12.00
C GLY A 52 -0.14 2.03 10.68
N PHE A 53 0.99 2.39 10.05
CA PHE A 53 0.98 3.04 8.75
C PHE A 53 0.36 2.16 7.65
N SER A 54 0.69 0.87 7.64
CA SER A 54 0.09 -0.09 6.69
C SER A 54 -1.43 -0.19 6.89
N ALA A 55 -1.91 -0.15 8.13
CA ALA A 55 -3.34 -0.12 8.43
C ALA A 55 -4.02 1.17 7.92
N VAL A 56 -3.38 2.34 8.10
CA VAL A 56 -3.88 3.62 7.55
C VAL A 56 -4.02 3.53 6.03
N GLN A 57 -3.03 2.97 5.35
CA GLN A 57 -3.04 2.81 3.89
C GLN A 57 -4.12 1.83 3.40
N ALA A 58 -4.36 0.75 4.15
CA ALA A 58 -5.49 -0.14 3.88
C ALA A 58 -6.85 0.57 4.05
N VAL A 59 -6.99 1.44 5.06
CA VAL A 59 -8.22 2.23 5.29
C VAL A 59 -8.43 3.25 4.18
N THR A 60 -7.39 3.96 3.73
CA THR A 60 -7.53 4.91 2.61
C THR A 60 -7.90 4.21 1.31
N ALA A 61 -7.32 3.05 1.03
CA ALA A 61 -7.72 2.22 -0.11
C ALA A 61 -9.19 1.74 0.02
N GLY A 62 -9.65 1.42 1.23
CA GLY A 62 -11.06 1.13 1.54
C GLY A 62 -11.99 2.30 1.23
N LEU A 63 -11.58 3.53 1.57
CA LEU A 63 -12.32 4.74 1.20
C LEU A 63 -12.41 4.93 -0.32
N ALA A 64 -11.32 4.67 -1.04
CA ALA A 64 -11.33 4.70 -2.50
C ALA A 64 -12.31 3.68 -3.08
N PHE A 65 -12.28 2.44 -2.57
CA PHE A 65 -13.17 1.37 -2.97
C PHE A 65 -14.64 1.77 -2.77
N LEU A 66 -15.01 2.20 -1.57
CA LEU A 66 -16.39 2.63 -1.26
C LEU A 66 -16.82 3.86 -2.08
N GLY A 67 -15.90 4.81 -2.31
CA GLY A 67 -16.15 5.98 -3.14
C GLY A 67 -16.48 5.62 -4.59
N MET A 68 -15.77 4.64 -5.16
CA MET A 68 -16.02 4.12 -6.51
C MET A 68 -17.26 3.24 -6.60
N CYS A 69 -17.59 2.48 -5.55
CA CYS A 69 -18.83 1.69 -5.47
C CYS A 69 -20.07 2.59 -5.53
N ASN A 70 -20.11 3.61 -4.66
CA ASN A 70 -21.30 4.44 -4.40
C ASN A 70 -21.41 5.69 -5.28
N TRP A 71 -20.53 5.86 -6.29
CA TRP A 71 -20.49 7.10 -7.09
C TRP A 71 -20.36 8.39 -6.26
N SER A 72 -19.73 8.30 -5.09
CA SER A 72 -19.74 9.40 -4.13
C SER A 72 -18.64 10.41 -4.43
N TYR A 73 -19.05 11.60 -4.87
CA TYR A 73 -18.15 12.74 -5.07
C TYR A 73 -17.42 13.16 -3.78
N MET A 74 -18.10 13.14 -2.63
CA MET A 74 -17.47 13.50 -1.36
C MET A 74 -16.40 12.49 -0.95
N LEU A 75 -16.65 11.19 -1.06
CA LEU A 75 -15.69 10.17 -0.64
C LEU A 75 -14.44 10.17 -1.53
N THR A 76 -14.61 10.29 -2.84
CA THR A 76 -13.49 10.38 -3.79
C THR A 76 -12.66 11.63 -3.57
N ARG A 77 -13.29 12.77 -3.26
CA ARG A 77 -12.60 14.01 -2.88
C ARG A 77 -11.77 13.85 -1.60
N ILE A 78 -12.35 13.23 -0.57
CA ILE A 78 -11.65 12.98 0.71
C ILE A 78 -10.44 12.06 0.46
N PHE A 79 -10.62 10.99 -0.31
CA PHE A 79 -9.53 10.09 -0.68
C PHE A 79 -8.38 10.83 -1.37
N VAL A 80 -8.65 11.59 -2.44
CA VAL A 80 -7.61 12.32 -3.19
C VAL A 80 -6.84 13.30 -2.28
N PHE A 81 -7.52 13.93 -1.33
CA PHE A 81 -6.88 14.86 -0.40
C PHE A 81 -5.99 14.15 0.63
N ILE A 82 -6.48 13.07 1.25
CA ILE A 82 -5.74 12.30 2.26
C ILE A 82 -4.58 11.53 1.64
N GLU A 83 -4.82 10.89 0.51
CA GLU A 83 -3.85 10.00 -0.14
C GLU A 83 -2.59 10.76 -0.57
N TRP A 84 -2.71 12.04 -0.93
CA TRP A 84 -1.55 12.89 -1.21
C TRP A 84 -0.62 13.00 0.01
N LEU A 85 -1.15 13.19 1.23
CA LEU A 85 -0.36 13.22 2.46
C LEU A 85 0.23 11.85 2.80
N VAL A 86 -0.57 10.78 2.67
CA VAL A 86 -0.12 9.40 2.91
C VAL A 86 1.03 9.03 1.96
N MET A 87 0.98 9.50 0.70
CA MET A 87 2.04 9.25 -0.28
C MET A 87 3.39 9.84 0.15
N PHE A 88 3.43 11.07 0.68
CA PHE A 88 4.68 11.65 1.21
C PHE A 88 5.23 10.86 2.39
N LEU A 89 4.35 10.45 3.31
CA LEU A 89 4.74 9.65 4.46
C LEU A 89 5.22 8.26 4.07
N SER A 90 4.68 7.68 2.99
CA SER A 90 5.08 6.36 2.51
C SER A 90 6.52 6.35 2.00
N ILE A 91 6.97 7.44 1.35
CA ILE A 91 8.37 7.59 0.91
C ILE A 91 9.30 7.64 2.13
N ALA A 92 8.94 8.42 3.16
CA ALA A 92 9.70 8.50 4.40
C ALA A 92 9.77 7.13 5.09
N ARG A 93 8.66 6.39 5.14
CA ARG A 93 8.60 5.02 5.67
C ARG A 93 9.59 4.10 4.96
N ILE A 94 9.63 4.09 3.64
CA ILE A 94 10.55 3.24 2.87
C ILE A 94 12.01 3.56 3.23
N GLY A 95 12.34 4.86 3.33
CA GLY A 95 13.68 5.30 3.72
C GLY A 95 14.10 4.83 5.12
N VAL A 96 13.23 5.04 6.12
CA VAL A 96 13.52 4.64 7.51
C VAL A 96 13.60 3.12 7.64
N MET A 97 12.69 2.38 7.02
CA MET A 97 12.73 0.92 7.02
C MET A 97 14.01 0.37 6.39
N ALA A 98 14.44 0.94 5.25
CA ALA A 98 15.67 0.51 4.58
C ALA A 98 16.91 0.79 5.43
N TYR A 99 16.95 1.93 6.13
CA TYR A 99 18.04 2.28 7.04
C TYR A 99 18.13 1.32 8.24
N GLU A 100 17.01 1.09 8.92
CA GLU A 100 16.95 0.19 10.08
C GLU A 100 17.32 -1.25 9.71
N LEU A 101 16.86 -1.74 8.55
CA LEU A 101 17.20 -3.09 8.08
C LEU A 101 18.70 -3.24 7.81
N GLN A 102 19.36 -2.20 7.31
CA GLN A 102 20.81 -2.22 7.08
C GLN A 102 21.62 -2.10 8.37
N SER A 103 21.15 -1.28 9.32
CA SER A 103 21.82 -1.09 10.62
C SER A 103 21.75 -2.36 11.48
N ASN A 104 20.62 -3.07 11.47
CA ASN A 104 20.37 -4.23 12.33
C ASN A 104 20.67 -5.59 11.67
N LYS A 105 21.39 -5.59 10.53
CA LYS A 105 21.70 -6.82 9.76
C LYS A 105 22.40 -7.90 10.60
N ASP A 106 23.28 -7.49 11.52
CA ASP A 106 24.09 -8.40 12.32
C ASP A 106 23.24 -9.05 13.43
N GLN A 107 22.32 -8.29 14.02
CA GLN A 107 21.36 -8.81 15.00
C GLN A 107 20.39 -9.79 14.36
N ILE A 108 19.86 -9.48 13.17
CA ILE A 108 18.97 -10.38 12.42
C ILE A 108 19.69 -11.69 12.08
N SER A 109 20.99 -11.64 11.75
CA SER A 109 21.80 -12.84 11.52
C SER A 109 21.99 -13.67 12.79
N ALA A 110 22.16 -13.02 13.94
CA ALA A 110 22.32 -13.69 15.22
C ALA A 110 21.03 -14.40 15.66
N GLU A 111 19.86 -13.81 15.43
CA GLU A 111 18.56 -14.43 15.75
C GLU A 111 18.28 -15.68 14.91
N CYS A 112 18.74 -15.73 13.66
CA CYS A 112 18.53 -16.89 12.78
C CYS A 112 19.44 -18.09 13.09
N TYR A 113 20.67 -17.85 13.54
CA TYR A 113 21.62 -18.91 13.90
C TYR A 113 21.66 -19.21 15.40
N GLY A 114 20.88 -18.46 16.20
CA GLY A 114 20.97 -18.44 17.64
C GLY A 114 22.23 -17.69 18.08
N ALA A 115 22.09 -16.58 18.80
CA ALA A 115 23.20 -16.03 19.55
C ALA A 115 23.77 -17.15 20.43
N VAL A 116 25.09 -17.30 20.47
CA VAL A 116 25.78 -18.34 21.24
C VAL A 116 25.53 -18.07 22.72
N ASP A 117 24.45 -18.62 23.27
CA ASP A 117 24.30 -18.77 24.70
C ASP A 117 24.79 -20.17 25.09
N SER A 118 25.49 -20.22 26.21
CA SER A 118 26.36 -21.29 26.70
C SER A 118 25.66 -22.63 27.03
N THR A 119 24.41 -22.83 26.61
CA THR A 119 23.52 -23.89 27.13
C THR A 119 22.89 -24.79 26.05
N GLY A 120 23.26 -24.63 24.78
CA GLY A 120 22.88 -25.57 23.71
C GLY A 120 21.67 -25.11 22.89
N TYR A 121 21.72 -25.44 21.60
CA TYR A 121 20.75 -25.05 20.59
C TYR A 121 19.31 -25.37 21.00
N SER A 122 18.49 -24.34 21.17
CA SER A 122 17.05 -24.45 20.97
C SER A 122 16.63 -23.38 19.96
N PRO A 123 16.21 -23.75 18.73
CA PRO A 123 15.48 -22.81 17.89
C PRO A 123 14.16 -22.55 18.61
N GLN A 124 14.08 -21.45 19.35
CA GLN A 124 12.81 -20.98 19.89
C GLN A 124 11.97 -20.54 18.70
N GLY A 125 11.20 -21.51 18.22
CA GLY A 125 10.49 -21.47 16.96
C GLY A 125 9.57 -20.27 16.87
N THR A 126 9.71 -19.57 15.75
CA THR A 126 8.63 -19.04 14.88
C THR A 126 9.20 -18.13 13.79
N ALA A 127 10.49 -17.79 13.79
CA ALA A 127 11.11 -17.19 12.60
C ALA A 127 11.01 -18.20 11.46
N ALA A 128 10.13 -17.93 10.48
CA ALA A 128 9.85 -18.76 9.32
C ALA A 128 11.18 -19.18 8.73
N ALA A 129 11.31 -20.49 8.53
CA ALA A 129 12.41 -21.10 7.79
C ALA A 129 12.76 -20.35 6.49
N PHE A 130 11.80 -19.62 5.91
CA PHE A 130 12.00 -18.72 4.79
C PHE A 130 13.09 -17.66 4.99
N TYR A 131 13.13 -16.96 6.14
CA TYR A 131 14.09 -15.88 6.37
C TYR A 131 15.49 -16.42 6.69
N CYS A 132 15.58 -17.49 7.49
CA CYS A 132 16.88 -18.06 7.88
C CYS A 132 17.55 -18.89 6.77
N ASN A 133 16.78 -19.39 5.79
CA ASN A 133 17.34 -20.06 4.61
C ASN A 133 17.79 -19.10 3.49
N THR A 134 17.46 -17.81 3.59
CA THR A 134 17.78 -16.81 2.56
C THR A 134 18.93 -15.92 3.04
N PRO A 135 19.97 -15.65 2.23
CA PRO A 135 21.02 -14.72 2.61
C PRO A 135 20.44 -13.32 2.89
N ILE A 136 20.80 -12.74 4.03
CA ILE A 136 20.24 -11.48 4.56
C ILE A 136 20.31 -10.33 3.55
N ASN A 137 21.42 -10.21 2.82
CA ASN A 137 21.57 -9.19 1.79
C ASN A 137 20.55 -9.32 0.66
N THR A 138 20.16 -10.54 0.29
CA THR A 138 19.12 -10.80 -0.71
C THR A 138 17.75 -10.55 -0.13
N PHE A 139 17.52 -10.95 1.12
CA PHE A 139 16.28 -10.69 1.83
C PHE A 139 15.96 -9.19 1.93
N ILE A 140 16.92 -8.38 2.38
CA ILE A 140 16.78 -6.92 2.50
C ILE A 140 16.41 -6.30 1.14
N LYS A 141 17.06 -6.73 0.05
CA LYS A 141 16.76 -6.24 -1.31
C LYS A 141 15.35 -6.57 -1.75
N ILE A 142 14.88 -7.81 -1.52
CA ILE A 142 13.53 -8.24 -1.87
C ILE A 142 12.50 -7.46 -1.06
N PHE A 143 12.74 -7.26 0.24
CA PHE A 143 11.86 -6.50 1.11
C PHE A 143 11.71 -5.04 0.65
N ILE A 144 12.82 -4.36 0.37
CA ILE A 144 12.81 -2.99 -0.16
C ILE A 144 12.13 -2.93 -1.54
N ALA A 145 12.41 -3.88 -2.44
CA ALA A 145 11.76 -3.94 -3.74
C ALA A 145 10.24 -4.12 -3.62
N GLY A 146 9.78 -4.95 -2.68
CA GLY A 146 8.36 -5.13 -2.37
C GLY A 146 7.69 -3.82 -1.92
N LEU A 147 8.35 -3.05 -1.04
CA LEU A 147 7.84 -1.75 -0.60
C LEU A 147 7.76 -0.72 -1.74
N VAL A 148 8.74 -0.73 -2.66
CA VAL A 148 8.72 0.16 -3.82
C VAL A 148 7.59 -0.24 -4.78
N ILE A 149 7.38 -1.53 -5.00
CA ILE A 149 6.27 -2.01 -5.84
C ILE A 149 4.93 -1.62 -5.21
N ASP A 150 4.76 -1.80 -3.89
CA ASP A 150 3.56 -1.36 -3.19
C ASP A 150 3.34 0.15 -3.37
N PHE A 151 4.37 0.97 -3.18
CA PHE A 151 4.30 2.41 -3.43
C PHE A 151 3.82 2.76 -4.85
N LEU A 152 4.35 2.08 -5.88
CA LEU A 152 3.93 2.29 -7.26
C LEU A 152 2.47 1.90 -7.50
N ILE A 153 2.01 0.80 -6.90
CA ILE A 153 0.60 0.38 -6.99
C ILE A 153 -0.31 1.42 -6.32
N ASN A 154 0.08 1.96 -5.16
CA ASN A 154 -0.68 3.01 -4.49
C ASN A 154 -0.69 4.33 -5.29
N LEU A 155 0.44 4.70 -5.88
CA LEU A 155 0.52 5.86 -6.77
C LEU A 155 -0.39 5.71 -7.98
N TYR A 156 -0.47 4.50 -8.54
CA TYR A 156 -1.40 4.20 -9.63
C TYR A 156 -2.86 4.20 -9.16
N LEU A 157 -3.18 3.72 -7.96
CA LEU A 157 -4.52 3.85 -7.36
C LEU A 157 -4.93 5.32 -7.24
N TYR A 158 -4.03 6.14 -6.70
CA TYR A 158 -4.23 7.58 -6.59
C TYR A 158 -4.51 8.21 -7.96
N PHE A 159 -3.73 7.87 -8.98
CA PHE A 159 -3.93 8.38 -10.34
C PHE A 159 -5.33 8.02 -10.89
N VAL A 160 -5.76 6.77 -10.74
CA VAL A 160 -7.08 6.32 -11.20
C VAL A 160 -8.21 7.02 -10.46
N ALA A 161 -8.13 7.12 -9.13
CA ALA A 161 -9.15 7.78 -8.31
C ALA A 161 -9.19 9.30 -8.53
N TRP A 162 -8.04 9.95 -8.71
CA TRP A 162 -7.96 11.36 -9.09
C TRP A 162 -8.63 11.62 -10.44
N ARG A 163 -8.37 10.76 -11.44
CA ARG A 163 -9.03 10.86 -12.75
C ARG A 163 -10.54 10.69 -12.64
N TYR A 164 -10.99 9.74 -11.83
CA TYR A 164 -12.41 9.53 -11.53
C TYR A 164 -13.04 10.77 -10.88
N TYR A 165 -12.36 11.37 -9.91
CA TYR A 165 -12.76 12.62 -9.26
C TYR A 165 -12.86 13.80 -10.25
N VAL A 166 -11.87 13.98 -11.13
CA VAL A 166 -11.89 15.04 -12.15
C VAL A 166 -13.07 14.85 -13.11
N ARG A 167 -13.35 13.63 -13.56
CA ARG A 167 -14.53 13.35 -14.40
C ARG A 167 -15.82 13.75 -13.68
N MET A 168 -15.98 13.38 -12.41
CA MET A 168 -17.16 13.77 -11.61
C MET A 168 -17.34 15.29 -11.50
N ARG A 169 -16.25 16.08 -11.45
CA ARG A 169 -16.33 17.56 -11.41
C ARG A 169 -16.79 18.22 -12.70
N LEU A 170 -16.66 17.54 -13.85
CA LEU A 170 -17.03 18.08 -15.16
C LEU A 170 -18.52 17.84 -15.51
N TYR A 171 -19.20 16.91 -14.81
CA TYR A 171 -20.63 16.64 -14.99
C TYR A 171 -21.60 17.78 -14.63
N PRO A 172 -21.38 18.64 -13.61
CA PRO A 172 -22.29 19.75 -13.31
C PRO A 172 -22.44 20.75 -14.47
N PHE A 173 -21.46 20.83 -15.37
CA PHE A 173 -21.49 21.72 -16.55
C PHE A 173 -22.28 21.15 -17.74
N HIS A 174 -22.69 19.88 -17.70
CA HIS A 174 -23.52 19.24 -18.74
C HIS A 174 -25.02 19.24 -18.41
N LYS A 175 -25.44 19.93 -17.33
CA LYS A 175 -26.85 20.09 -16.91
C LYS A 175 -27.78 20.75 -17.96
N GLY A 176 -27.28 21.12 -19.14
CA GLY A 176 -28.10 21.57 -20.27
C GLY A 176 -28.77 20.43 -21.06
N LEU A 177 -28.28 19.19 -20.95
CA LEU A 177 -28.98 18.00 -21.46
C LEU A 177 -29.39 17.13 -20.28
N ALA A 178 -30.68 16.80 -20.19
CA ALA A 178 -31.28 15.96 -19.16
C ALA A 178 -30.87 14.47 -19.28
N LEU A 179 -29.56 14.19 -19.30
CA LEU A 179 -29.03 12.84 -19.28
C LEU A 179 -28.79 12.42 -17.84
N ASN A 180 -29.31 11.25 -17.48
CA ASN A 180 -29.02 10.63 -16.19
C ASN A 180 -27.51 10.32 -16.09
N TYR A 181 -26.97 10.35 -14.88
CA TYR A 181 -25.54 10.14 -14.61
C TYR A 181 -24.95 8.88 -15.26
N GLU A 182 -25.78 7.84 -15.44
CA GLU A 182 -25.40 6.60 -16.13
C GLU A 182 -25.24 6.79 -17.64
N GLN A 183 -26.12 7.55 -18.29
CA GLN A 183 -26.11 7.71 -19.76
C GLN A 183 -24.92 8.55 -20.24
N GLY A 184 -24.52 9.57 -19.48
CA GLY A 184 -23.36 10.41 -19.80
C GLY A 184 -21.99 9.73 -19.66
N LEU A 185 -21.94 8.44 -19.29
CA LEU A 185 -20.70 7.66 -19.20
C LEU A 185 -20.52 6.62 -20.30
N TYR A 186 -21.59 6.23 -20.98
CA TYR A 186 -21.53 5.27 -22.09
C TYR A 186 -21.40 5.96 -23.46
N GLU A 187 -21.69 7.25 -23.53
CA GLU A 187 -21.65 8.04 -24.78
C GLU A 187 -20.28 8.71 -25.05
N ILE A 188 -19.26 8.51 -24.20
CA ILE A 188 -17.92 9.17 -24.30
C ILE A 188 -16.78 8.19 -23.95
#